data_AF-A0A3D1KHL7-F1
#
_entry.id   AF-A0A3D1KHL7-F1
#
_cell.length_a   1.000
_cell.length_b   1.000
_cell.length_c   1.000
_cell.angle_alpha   90.00
_cell.angle_beta   90.00
_cell.angle_gamma   90.00
#
_symmetry.space_group_name_H-M   'P 1'
#
loop_
_entity.id
_entity.type
_entity.pdbx_description
1 polymer ?
#
loop_
_entity_poly.entity_id
_entity_poly.type
_entity_poly.pdbx_seq_one_letter_code
_entity_poly.pdbx_strand_id
1 'polypeptide(L)'
;MGHDLGQRVYPLRAPSSYNNSSDIWCKWENKYPDLQDGEPIDWKPLYTAVNLVAAGSKFNFSARASIYFDLPVFLDYYLFIELMLATDNHGKNMYLYNYDSSKYKKLSAAPWDLDGVFGRRWDGSKNITANAAQDFITFLWAYEHGEHVLFKRLMEYDVNGWNKKLAARYAQLRATHFSHASLLNRFKSYRELFRDSGADKREIKRWQGTDGITMDFDSEINYMDSWLRQRLKTLDA
;
A
#
# COMPACT_ATOMS: atom_id res chain seq x y z
N MET A 1 13.44 -0.59 0.00
CA MET A 1 14.21 0.30 0.91
C MET A 1 14.82 -0.52 2.05
N GLY A 2 16.01 -1.09 1.90
CA GLY A 2 16.75 -1.70 3.03
C GLY A 2 16.90 -3.23 3.03
N HIS A 3 16.42 -3.92 2.00
CA HIS A 3 16.76 -5.31 1.70
C HIS A 3 17.14 -5.45 0.22
N ASP A 4 17.84 -6.53 -0.12
CA ASP A 4 18.15 -6.86 -1.52
C ASP A 4 16.92 -7.51 -2.19
N LEU A 5 16.72 -7.26 -3.49
CA LEU A 5 15.51 -7.69 -4.21
C LEU A 5 15.35 -9.21 -4.18
N GLY A 6 14.17 -9.68 -3.76
CA GLY A 6 13.87 -11.11 -3.67
C GLY A 6 14.64 -11.86 -2.58
N GLN A 7 15.37 -11.16 -1.71
CA GLN A 7 16.18 -11.77 -0.65
C GLN A 7 15.83 -11.20 0.73
N ARG A 8 15.69 -12.09 1.73
CA ARG A 8 15.52 -11.71 3.15
C ARG A 8 16.84 -11.27 3.80
N VAL A 9 17.65 -10.51 3.06
CA VAL A 9 18.96 -10.00 3.49
C VAL A 9 18.86 -8.50 3.69
N TYR A 10 19.17 -8.04 4.92
CA TYR A 10 19.07 -6.64 5.35
C TYR A 10 20.48 -6.09 5.61
N PRO A 11 21.19 -5.57 4.59
CA PRO A 11 22.61 -5.27 4.67
C PRO A 11 22.98 -4.09 5.58
N LEU A 12 22.00 -3.37 6.13
CA LEU A 12 22.22 -2.20 6.99
C LEU A 12 23.11 -1.11 6.35
N ARG A 13 23.01 -0.94 5.02
CA ARG A 13 23.80 0.04 4.27
C ARG A 13 22.97 1.28 3.91
N ALA A 14 23.66 2.42 3.83
CA ALA A 14 23.06 3.68 3.39
C ALA A 14 22.58 3.58 1.92
N PRO A 15 21.50 4.30 1.55
CA PRO A 15 21.11 4.43 0.16
C PRO A 15 22.14 5.28 -0.62
N SER A 16 22.08 5.24 -1.96
CA SER A 16 22.95 6.07 -2.79
C SER A 16 22.71 7.57 -2.53
N SER A 17 23.73 8.38 -2.79
CA SER A 17 23.59 9.84 -2.78
C SER A 17 22.50 10.32 -3.74
N TYR A 18 21.97 11.51 -3.48
CA TYR A 18 20.97 12.17 -4.31
C TYR A 18 21.54 13.42 -4.98
N ASN A 19 20.86 13.90 -6.03
CA ASN A 19 21.14 15.16 -6.70
C ASN A 19 19.84 15.98 -6.76
N ASN A 20 19.81 17.16 -6.14
CA ASN A 20 18.65 18.06 -6.15
C ASN A 20 18.40 18.73 -7.52
N SER A 21 19.26 18.50 -8.51
CA SER A 21 19.05 18.88 -9.91
C SER A 21 18.47 17.73 -10.76
N SER A 22 18.02 16.65 -10.12
CA SER A 22 17.33 15.54 -10.78
C SER A 22 15.98 15.28 -10.13
N ASP A 23 15.00 15.04 -10.97
CA ASP A 23 13.64 14.58 -10.65
C ASP A 23 13.58 13.11 -10.24
N ILE A 24 14.70 12.36 -10.33
CA ILE A 24 14.76 10.94 -9.99
C ILE A 24 15.83 10.66 -8.93
N TRP A 25 15.47 9.89 -7.90
CA TRP A 25 16.43 9.34 -6.92
C TRP A 25 16.02 7.94 -6.45
N CYS A 26 16.91 6.95 -6.53
CA CYS A 26 16.67 5.57 -6.08
C CYS A 26 15.33 4.96 -6.57
N LYS A 27 14.95 5.22 -7.83
CA LYS A 27 13.66 4.83 -8.47
C LYS A 27 12.42 5.60 -7.99
N TRP A 28 12.57 6.55 -7.08
CA TRP A 28 11.55 7.56 -6.83
C TRP A 28 11.60 8.61 -7.93
N GLU A 29 10.43 9.03 -8.36
CA GLU A 29 10.24 10.20 -9.22
C GLU A 29 9.57 11.28 -8.36
N ASN A 30 10.12 12.48 -8.38
CA ASN A 30 9.54 13.62 -7.68
C ASN A 30 8.45 14.23 -8.55
N LYS A 31 7.20 14.19 -8.07
CA LYS A 31 6.06 14.81 -8.76
C LYS A 31 5.85 16.29 -8.43
N TYR A 32 6.28 16.71 -7.26
CA TYR A 32 6.15 18.10 -6.79
C TYR A 32 7.15 18.33 -5.65
N PRO A 33 7.92 19.44 -5.63
CA PRO A 33 7.95 20.57 -6.60
C PRO A 33 8.53 20.21 -7.98
N ASP A 34 8.10 20.84 -9.07
CA ASP A 34 8.51 20.49 -10.44
C ASP A 34 9.74 21.30 -10.93
N LEU A 35 10.85 20.61 -11.22
CA LEU A 35 12.05 21.24 -11.81
C LEU A 35 11.77 21.88 -13.17
N GLN A 36 10.83 21.34 -13.95
CA GLN A 36 10.47 21.89 -15.26
C GLN A 36 9.82 23.27 -15.12
N ASP A 37 9.15 23.52 -14.00
CA ASP A 37 8.57 24.81 -13.63
C ASP A 37 9.58 25.73 -12.90
N GLY A 38 10.85 25.31 -12.80
CA GLY A 38 11.91 26.04 -12.11
C GLY A 38 11.83 25.94 -10.59
N GLU A 39 11.01 25.04 -10.04
CA GLU A 39 10.86 24.85 -8.60
C GLU A 39 11.99 23.97 -8.04
N PRO A 40 12.60 24.33 -6.91
CA PRO A 40 13.71 23.55 -6.36
C PRO A 40 13.21 22.23 -5.75
N ILE A 41 13.88 21.13 -6.10
CA ILE A 41 13.71 19.84 -5.42
C ILE A 41 14.64 19.76 -4.20
N ASP A 42 14.14 19.17 -3.12
CA ASP A 42 14.97 18.74 -1.99
C ASP A 42 14.72 17.27 -1.63
N TRP A 43 15.65 16.40 -2.02
CA TRP A 43 15.59 14.97 -1.67
C TRP A 43 15.98 14.67 -0.23
N LYS A 44 16.53 15.64 0.52
CA LYS A 44 17.07 15.43 1.86
C LYS A 44 16.06 14.81 2.85
N PRO A 45 14.78 15.23 2.92
CA PRO A 45 13.81 14.64 3.83
C PRO A 45 13.60 13.15 3.54
N LEU A 46 13.40 12.80 2.26
CA LEU A 46 13.23 11.42 1.85
C LEU A 46 14.49 10.60 2.10
N TYR A 47 15.66 11.08 1.66
CA TYR A 47 16.95 10.42 1.90
C TYR A 47 17.16 10.11 3.38
N THR A 48 16.92 11.08 4.26
CA THR A 48 17.12 10.91 5.72
C THR A 48 16.23 9.80 6.27
N ALA A 49 14.96 9.76 5.86
CA ALA A 49 14.01 8.75 6.29
C ALA A 49 14.36 7.36 5.74
N VAL A 50 14.69 7.25 4.44
CA VAL A 50 15.13 5.98 3.83
C VAL A 50 16.42 5.48 4.45
N ASN A 51 17.39 6.36 4.73
CA ASN A 51 18.64 5.98 5.37
C ASN A 51 18.41 5.46 6.80
N LEU A 52 17.48 6.05 7.56
CA LEU A 52 17.10 5.52 8.88
C LEU A 52 16.52 4.09 8.76
N VAL A 53 15.64 3.86 7.79
CA VAL A 53 15.02 2.55 7.54
C VAL A 53 16.04 1.53 7.04
N ALA A 54 16.94 1.92 6.15
CA ALA A 54 17.89 1.01 5.52
C ALA A 54 19.10 0.69 6.41
N ALA A 55 19.70 1.71 7.03
CA ALA A 55 21.00 1.63 7.70
C ALA A 55 20.95 1.90 9.21
N GLY A 56 19.85 2.44 9.73
CA GLY A 56 19.74 2.75 11.15
C GLY A 56 19.85 1.50 12.03
N SER A 57 20.58 1.60 13.15
CA SER A 57 20.55 0.56 14.19
C SER A 57 19.15 0.44 14.79
N LYS A 58 18.84 -0.68 15.44
CA LYS A 58 17.56 -0.87 16.16
C LYS A 58 17.25 0.30 17.11
N PHE A 59 18.24 0.73 17.90
CA PHE A 59 18.10 1.86 18.81
C PHE A 59 17.78 3.17 18.07
N ASN A 60 18.58 3.50 17.04
CA ASN A 60 18.38 4.74 16.27
C ASN A 60 17.04 4.75 15.54
N PHE A 61 16.65 3.63 14.93
CA PHE A 61 15.37 3.49 14.26
C PHE A 61 14.21 3.68 15.24
N SER A 62 14.23 2.96 16.36
CA SER A 62 13.14 3.00 17.35
C SER A 62 12.98 4.40 17.95
N ALA A 63 14.09 5.11 18.20
CA ALA A 63 14.06 6.47 18.74
C ALA A 63 13.60 7.53 17.72
N ARG A 64 13.83 7.31 16.42
CA ARG A 64 13.68 8.37 15.41
C ARG A 64 12.59 8.13 14.37
N ALA A 65 12.01 6.93 14.26
CA ALA A 65 11.00 6.62 13.24
C ALA A 65 9.82 7.61 13.29
N SER A 66 9.32 7.92 14.49
CA SER A 66 8.21 8.87 14.69
C SER A 66 8.53 10.34 14.39
N ILE A 67 9.82 10.68 14.23
CA ILE A 67 10.30 12.02 13.86
C ILE A 67 10.21 12.21 12.35
N TYR A 68 10.48 11.15 11.56
CA TYR A 68 10.52 11.22 10.10
C TYR A 68 9.27 10.68 9.42
N PHE A 69 8.47 9.86 10.10
CA PHE A 69 7.25 9.28 9.53
C PHE A 69 6.03 9.65 10.37
N ASP A 70 4.94 9.98 9.69
CA ASP A 70 3.62 10.13 10.30
C ASP A 70 3.04 8.76 10.62
N LEU A 71 3.47 8.21 11.76
CA LEU A 71 3.14 6.84 12.17
C LEU A 71 1.63 6.55 12.20
N PRO A 72 0.74 7.44 12.64
CA PRO A 72 -0.70 7.27 12.47
C PRO A 72 -1.14 7.00 11.02
N VAL A 73 -0.64 7.76 10.04
CA VAL A 73 -0.97 7.56 8.62
C VAL A 73 -0.42 6.23 8.12
N PHE A 74 0.83 5.89 8.47
CA PHE A 74 1.42 4.60 8.08
C PHE A 74 0.70 3.41 8.72
N LEU A 75 0.16 3.57 9.92
CA LEU A 75 -0.59 2.54 10.61
C LEU A 75 -1.91 2.26 9.87
N ASP A 76 -2.64 3.32 9.50
CA ASP A 76 -3.85 3.20 8.67
C ASP A 76 -3.53 2.66 7.27
N TYR A 77 -2.42 3.09 6.67
CA TYR A 77 -1.97 2.60 5.36
C TYR A 77 -1.65 1.11 5.38
N TYR A 78 -0.98 0.61 6.42
CA TYR A 78 -0.71 -0.83 6.56
C TYR A 78 -2.01 -1.63 6.63
N LEU A 79 -2.96 -1.21 7.48
CA LEU A 79 -4.28 -1.86 7.58
C LEU A 79 -5.05 -1.80 6.27
N PHE A 80 -4.91 -0.71 5.51
CA PHE A 80 -5.53 -0.54 4.20
C PHE A 80 -4.98 -1.54 3.18
N ILE A 81 -3.66 -1.65 3.02
CA ILE A 81 -3.06 -2.61 2.07
C ILE A 81 -3.25 -4.07 2.53
N GLU A 82 -3.25 -4.32 3.84
CA GLU A 82 -3.53 -5.64 4.41
C GLU A 82 -4.98 -6.06 4.11
N LEU A 83 -5.97 -5.20 4.40
CA LEU A 83 -7.38 -5.51 4.17
C LEU A 83 -7.63 -5.96 2.73
N MET A 84 -7.07 -5.25 1.76
CA MET A 84 -7.39 -5.45 0.35
C MET A 84 -6.50 -6.49 -0.33
N LEU A 85 -5.52 -7.04 0.39
CA LEU A 85 -4.41 -7.82 -0.17
C LEU A 85 -3.76 -7.04 -1.33
N ALA A 86 -3.39 -5.78 -1.08
CA ALA A 86 -2.84 -4.87 -2.10
C ALA A 86 -1.33 -5.09 -2.24
N THR A 87 -0.97 -6.17 -2.97
CA THR A 87 0.38 -6.74 -2.96
C THR A 87 1.42 -5.92 -3.74
N ASP A 88 1.01 -4.94 -4.56
CA ASP A 88 1.93 -4.02 -5.21
C ASP A 88 2.08 -2.68 -4.43
N ASN A 89 1.17 -2.38 -3.49
CA ASN A 89 1.08 -1.07 -2.83
C ASN A 89 1.91 -0.96 -1.53
N HIS A 90 2.64 -2.01 -1.16
CA HIS A 90 3.50 -1.95 0.03
C HIS A 90 4.80 -1.18 -0.22
N GLY A 91 5.20 -0.94 -1.47
CA GLY A 91 6.45 -0.25 -1.83
C GLY A 91 6.58 0.19 -3.28
N LYS A 92 5.55 -0.07 -4.10
CA LYS A 92 5.27 0.53 -5.40
C LYS A 92 3.87 1.16 -5.32
N ASN A 93 3.41 1.81 -6.39
CA ASN A 93 2.05 2.36 -6.48
C ASN A 93 1.64 3.17 -5.24
N MET A 94 2.53 4.07 -4.82
CA MET A 94 2.32 4.93 -3.67
C MET A 94 3.13 6.23 -3.81
N TYR A 95 2.61 7.29 -3.22
CA TYR A 95 3.32 8.54 -3.03
C TYR A 95 3.81 8.65 -1.59
N LEU A 96 5.05 9.10 -1.43
CA LEU A 96 5.52 9.67 -0.18
C LEU A 96 5.52 11.19 -0.32
N TYR A 97 4.90 11.87 0.61
CA TYR A 97 4.81 13.32 0.59
C TYR A 97 5.21 13.91 1.93
N ASN A 98 5.75 15.12 1.87
CA ASN A 98 5.95 15.97 3.03
C ASN A 98 5.07 17.21 2.87
N TYR A 99 3.98 17.30 3.64
CA TYR A 99 2.91 18.29 3.40
C TYR A 99 3.39 19.75 3.45
N ASP A 100 4.20 20.10 4.44
CA ASP A 100 4.83 21.43 4.55
C ASP A 100 6.18 21.25 5.24
N SER A 101 7.26 21.20 4.47
CA SER A 101 8.61 20.95 4.97
C SER A 101 9.13 22.03 5.94
N SER A 102 8.51 23.20 5.94
CA SER A 102 8.84 24.29 6.87
C SER A 102 8.23 24.08 8.27
N LYS A 103 7.08 23.41 8.36
CA LYS A 103 6.33 23.19 9.62
C LYS A 103 6.31 21.73 10.09
N TYR A 104 6.12 20.81 9.16
CA TYR A 104 6.01 19.37 9.40
C TYR A 104 7.15 18.68 8.66
N LYS A 105 8.02 17.97 9.38
CA LYS A 105 9.17 17.27 8.77
C LYS A 105 8.94 15.78 8.54
N LYS A 106 7.67 15.35 8.63
CA LYS A 106 7.28 13.96 8.51
C LYS A 106 6.86 13.65 7.09
N LEU A 107 7.30 12.50 6.62
CA LEU A 107 6.74 11.83 5.47
C LEU A 107 5.42 11.18 5.85
N SER A 108 4.46 11.28 4.95
CA SER A 108 3.19 10.55 4.97
C SER A 108 3.04 9.80 3.64
N ALA A 109 2.07 8.90 3.57
CA ALA A 109 1.83 8.06 2.40
C ALA A 109 0.44 8.32 1.79
N ALA A 110 0.35 8.26 0.47
CA ALA A 110 -0.91 8.20 -0.26
C ALA A 110 -0.88 7.02 -1.24
N PRO A 111 -1.96 6.23 -1.34
CA PRO A 111 -2.01 5.14 -2.30
C PRO A 111 -2.17 5.68 -3.72
N TRP A 112 -1.67 4.93 -4.68
CA TRP A 112 -1.89 5.11 -6.11
C TRP A 112 -2.24 3.75 -6.71
N ASP A 113 -2.92 3.70 -7.85
CA ASP A 113 -3.08 2.48 -8.67
C ASP A 113 -3.47 1.19 -7.89
N LEU A 114 -4.78 1.02 -7.69
CA LEU A 114 -5.41 0.02 -6.82
C LEU A 114 -6.39 -0.87 -7.59
N ASP A 115 -6.03 -1.29 -8.81
CA ASP A 115 -6.83 -2.22 -9.62
C ASP A 115 -6.57 -3.69 -9.24
N GLY A 116 -5.33 -4.02 -8.86
CA GLY A 116 -4.89 -5.35 -8.39
C GLY A 116 -5.19 -5.64 -6.91
N VAL A 117 -6.45 -5.53 -6.50
CA VAL A 117 -6.90 -5.70 -5.10
C VAL A 117 -8.13 -6.59 -4.98
N PHE A 118 -8.55 -6.93 -3.76
CA PHE A 118 -9.76 -7.70 -3.46
C PHE A 118 -9.87 -9.03 -4.22
N GLY A 119 -8.73 -9.71 -4.38
CA GLY A 119 -8.65 -11.03 -5.02
C GLY A 119 -8.32 -11.01 -6.50
N ARG A 120 -8.21 -9.84 -7.14
CA ARG A 120 -7.73 -9.67 -8.52
C ARG A 120 -6.26 -9.24 -8.56
N ARG A 121 -5.56 -9.66 -9.61
CA ARG A 121 -4.24 -9.17 -10.01
C ARG A 121 -4.38 -8.06 -11.05
N TRP A 122 -3.31 -7.33 -11.29
CA TRP A 122 -3.22 -6.27 -12.32
C TRP A 122 -3.57 -6.77 -13.73
N ASP A 123 -3.40 -8.06 -14.01
CA ASP A 123 -3.77 -8.70 -15.28
C ASP A 123 -5.21 -9.27 -15.28
N GLY A 124 -5.99 -8.99 -14.24
CA GLY A 124 -7.34 -9.52 -14.02
C GLY A 124 -7.37 -10.97 -13.54
N SER A 125 -6.24 -11.68 -13.46
CA SER A 125 -6.19 -13.06 -12.97
C SER A 125 -6.46 -13.14 -11.46
N LYS A 126 -6.78 -14.34 -10.98
CA LYS A 126 -7.02 -14.60 -9.55
C LYS A 126 -6.33 -15.84 -9.01
N ASN A 127 -5.47 -16.49 -9.80
CA ASN A 127 -4.92 -17.82 -9.48
C ASN A 127 -4.13 -17.85 -8.17
N ILE A 128 -3.44 -16.76 -7.87
CA ILE A 128 -2.64 -16.63 -6.65
C ILE A 128 -3.32 -15.76 -5.58
N THR A 129 -4.33 -14.93 -5.92
CA THR A 129 -4.99 -13.98 -5.00
C THR A 129 -6.39 -14.41 -4.56
N ALA A 130 -6.97 -15.46 -5.16
CA ALA A 130 -8.34 -15.90 -4.85
C ALA A 130 -8.49 -16.43 -3.42
N ASN A 131 -7.45 -16.99 -2.84
CA ASN A 131 -7.47 -17.37 -1.43
C ASN A 131 -7.23 -16.13 -0.56
N ALA A 132 -8.29 -15.58 0.02
CA ALA A 132 -8.23 -14.38 0.85
C ALA A 132 -7.61 -14.62 2.24
N ALA A 133 -7.44 -15.89 2.63
CA ALA A 133 -6.89 -16.28 3.92
C ALA A 133 -5.36 -16.34 3.95
N GLN A 134 -4.69 -15.95 2.86
CA GLN A 134 -3.23 -15.93 2.80
C GLN A 134 -2.66 -14.86 3.73
N ASP A 135 -1.58 -15.22 4.42
CA ASP A 135 -0.77 -14.28 5.16
C ASP A 135 -0.08 -13.31 4.19
N PHE A 136 -0.21 -12.01 4.45
CA PHE A 136 0.27 -10.98 3.53
C PHE A 136 1.79 -11.01 3.38
N ILE A 137 2.53 -11.15 4.47
CA ILE A 137 4.00 -11.17 4.42
C ILE A 137 4.50 -12.41 3.67
N THR A 138 3.89 -13.56 3.91
CA THR A 138 4.18 -14.79 3.17
C THR A 138 3.89 -14.62 1.68
N PHE A 139 2.75 -14.01 1.32
CA PHE A 139 2.43 -13.69 -0.07
C PHE A 139 3.51 -12.80 -0.70
N LEU A 140 3.90 -11.70 -0.04
CA LEU A 140 4.90 -10.76 -0.57
C LEU A 140 6.24 -11.43 -0.87
N TRP A 141 6.66 -12.40 -0.05
CA TRP A 141 7.90 -13.14 -0.29
C TRP A 141 7.76 -14.24 -1.34
N ALA A 142 6.56 -14.79 -1.53
CA ALA A 142 6.32 -15.86 -2.49
C ALA A 142 6.10 -15.32 -3.92
N TYR A 143 5.45 -14.16 -4.05
CA TYR A 143 4.93 -13.67 -5.33
C TYR A 143 5.35 -12.23 -5.67
N GLU A 144 5.99 -11.52 -4.74
CA GLU A 144 6.47 -10.16 -4.95
C GLU A 144 7.97 -10.04 -4.63
N HIS A 145 8.47 -8.81 -4.52
CA HIS A 145 9.89 -8.53 -4.35
C HIS A 145 10.35 -8.39 -2.90
N GLY A 146 9.52 -8.75 -1.92
CA GLY A 146 9.83 -8.70 -0.49
C GLY A 146 8.94 -7.75 0.31
N GLU A 147 9.19 -7.61 1.60
CA GLU A 147 8.39 -6.78 2.50
C GLU A 147 8.96 -5.36 2.66
N HIS A 148 8.07 -4.38 2.87
CA HIS A 148 8.52 -3.01 3.10
C HIS A 148 9.14 -2.81 4.48
N VAL A 149 10.43 -2.50 4.51
CA VAL A 149 11.28 -2.54 5.71
C VAL A 149 10.84 -1.59 6.83
N LEU A 150 10.19 -0.47 6.50
CA LEU A 150 9.60 0.41 7.52
C LEU A 150 8.62 -0.38 8.40
N PHE A 151 7.65 -1.06 7.78
CA PHE A 151 6.63 -1.84 8.48
C PHE A 151 7.25 -3.02 9.22
N LYS A 152 8.16 -3.74 8.56
CA LYS A 152 8.92 -4.84 9.19
C LYS A 152 9.55 -4.39 10.50
N ARG A 153 10.31 -3.30 10.49
CA ARG A 153 11.04 -2.83 11.67
C ARG A 153 10.12 -2.22 12.73
N LEU A 154 9.04 -1.53 12.33
CA LEU A 154 8.03 -1.03 13.27
C LEU A 154 7.42 -2.18 14.07
N MET A 155 7.07 -3.29 13.39
CA MET A 155 6.51 -4.48 14.01
C MET A 155 7.53 -5.29 14.82
N GLU A 156 8.70 -5.59 14.24
CA GLU A 156 9.75 -6.42 14.88
C GLU A 156 10.32 -5.75 16.13
N TYR A 157 10.48 -4.43 16.12
CA TYR A 157 11.00 -3.68 17.26
C TYR A 157 9.90 -3.12 18.17
N ASP A 158 8.63 -3.39 17.85
CA ASP A 158 7.43 -2.88 18.54
C ASP A 158 7.53 -1.38 18.87
N VAL A 159 7.91 -0.58 17.88
CA VAL A 159 8.25 0.84 18.08
C VAL A 159 7.05 1.60 18.66
N ASN A 160 7.21 2.13 19.87
CA ASN A 160 6.14 2.84 20.59
C ASN A 160 4.86 2.00 20.79
N GLY A 161 4.99 0.67 20.95
CA GLY A 161 3.85 -0.24 21.07
C GLY A 161 3.05 -0.38 19.78
N TRP A 162 3.75 -0.39 18.63
CA TRP A 162 3.17 -0.45 17.30
C TRP A 162 2.16 -1.60 17.15
N ASN A 163 2.52 -2.81 17.59
CA ASN A 163 1.70 -3.99 17.36
C ASN A 163 0.35 -3.89 18.08
N LYS A 164 0.36 -3.41 19.33
CA LYS A 164 -0.86 -3.15 20.10
C LYS A 164 -1.72 -2.05 19.45
N LYS A 165 -1.09 -0.98 18.96
CA LYS A 165 -1.80 0.12 18.28
C LYS A 165 -2.43 -0.34 16.97
N LEU A 166 -1.73 -1.17 16.22
CA LEU A 166 -2.20 -1.73 14.95
C LEU A 166 -3.46 -2.59 15.18
N ALA A 167 -3.40 -3.52 16.13
CA ALA A 167 -4.55 -4.35 16.51
C ALA A 167 -5.73 -3.51 17.04
N ALA A 168 -5.46 -2.52 17.90
CA ALA A 168 -6.51 -1.64 18.42
C ALA A 168 -7.17 -0.80 17.32
N ARG A 169 -6.38 -0.30 16.36
CA ARG A 169 -6.91 0.46 15.23
C ARG A 169 -7.71 -0.42 14.28
N TYR A 170 -7.24 -1.64 14.02
CA TYR A 170 -8.01 -2.63 13.26
C TYR A 170 -9.38 -2.86 13.91
N ALA A 171 -9.43 -3.13 15.21
CA ALA A 171 -10.69 -3.32 15.94
C ALA A 171 -11.65 -2.12 15.81
N GLN A 172 -11.14 -0.89 15.85
CA GLN A 172 -11.94 0.33 15.62
C GLN A 172 -12.51 0.40 14.20
N LEU A 173 -11.67 0.14 13.19
CA LEU A 173 -12.08 0.16 11.79
C LEU A 173 -13.05 -0.99 11.48
N ARG A 174 -12.82 -2.17 12.07
CA ARG A 174 -13.62 -3.39 11.88
C ARG A 174 -15.08 -3.24 12.31
N ALA A 175 -15.32 -2.42 13.34
CA ALA A 175 -16.66 -2.05 13.80
C ALA A 175 -17.36 -1.01 12.90
N THR A 176 -16.61 -0.36 12.00
CA THR A 176 -17.10 0.76 11.18
C THR A 176 -16.78 0.52 9.69
N HIS A 177 -15.77 1.19 9.16
CA HIS A 177 -15.41 1.21 7.74
C HIS A 177 -14.99 -0.16 7.17
N PHE A 178 -14.40 -1.02 8.00
CA PHE A 178 -13.97 -2.38 7.62
C PHE A 178 -15.04 -3.44 7.96
N SER A 179 -16.26 -3.02 8.32
CA SER A 179 -17.36 -3.98 8.40
C SER A 179 -17.69 -4.53 7.00
N HIS A 180 -18.02 -5.81 6.94
CA HIS A 180 -18.43 -6.47 5.70
C HIS A 180 -19.52 -5.69 4.96
N ALA A 181 -20.55 -5.24 5.70
CA ALA A 181 -21.64 -4.46 5.15
C ALA A 181 -21.16 -3.12 4.56
N SER A 182 -20.28 -2.37 5.24
CA SER A 182 -19.78 -1.09 4.75
C SER A 182 -18.97 -1.24 3.46
N LEU A 183 -18.09 -2.25 3.41
CA LEU A 183 -17.26 -2.53 2.23
C LEU A 183 -18.13 -2.99 1.04
N LEU A 184 -19.00 -3.98 1.26
CA LEU A 184 -19.87 -4.51 0.20
C LEU A 184 -20.85 -3.46 -0.33
N ASN A 185 -21.41 -2.62 0.55
CA ASN A 185 -22.31 -1.55 0.13
C ASN A 185 -21.61 -0.52 -0.76
N ARG A 186 -20.32 -0.23 -0.51
CA ARG A 186 -19.53 0.64 -1.38
C ARG A 186 -19.41 0.04 -2.79
N PHE A 187 -19.11 -1.25 -2.91
CA PHE A 187 -19.06 -1.92 -4.22
C PHE A 187 -20.41 -1.93 -4.93
N LYS A 188 -21.49 -2.25 -4.21
CA LYS A 188 -22.85 -2.25 -4.76
C LYS A 188 -23.27 -0.86 -5.25
N SER A 189 -22.93 0.20 -4.51
CA SER A 189 -23.22 1.58 -4.92
C SER A 189 -22.53 1.96 -6.23
N TYR A 190 -21.26 1.59 -6.41
CA TYR A 190 -20.56 1.81 -7.69
C TYR A 190 -21.12 0.93 -8.82
N ARG A 191 -21.49 -0.31 -8.52
CA ARG A 191 -22.15 -1.21 -9.48
C ARG A 191 -23.47 -0.61 -9.99
N GLU A 192 -24.28 -0.04 -9.10
CA GLU A 192 -25.52 0.66 -9.44
C GLU A 192 -25.23 1.89 -10.30
N LEU A 193 -24.24 2.71 -9.92
CA LEU A 193 -23.82 3.85 -10.74
C LEU A 193 -23.39 3.44 -12.16
N PHE A 194 -22.67 2.33 -12.30
CA PHE A 194 -22.27 1.81 -13.62
C PHE A 194 -23.46 1.35 -14.46
N ARG A 195 -24.45 0.70 -13.81
CA ARG A 195 -25.68 0.27 -14.47
C ARG A 195 -26.52 1.46 -14.94
N ASP A 196 -26.73 2.42 -14.05
CA ASP A 196 -27.64 3.54 -14.26
C ASP A 196 -27.07 4.53 -15.30
N SER A 197 -25.75 4.69 -15.33
CA SER A 197 -25.05 5.46 -16.37
C SER A 197 -24.84 4.70 -17.69
N GLY A 198 -25.14 3.39 -17.72
CA GLY A 198 -24.85 2.49 -18.83
C GLY A 198 -23.36 2.30 -19.13
N ALA A 199 -22.48 2.62 -18.17
CA ALA A 199 -21.04 2.42 -18.31
C ALA A 199 -20.70 0.93 -18.45
N ASP A 200 -21.34 0.06 -17.67
CA ASP A 200 -21.17 -1.39 -17.75
C ASP A 200 -21.40 -1.93 -19.17
N LYS A 201 -22.49 -1.52 -19.83
CA LYS A 201 -22.82 -1.90 -21.20
C LYS A 201 -21.79 -1.41 -22.22
N ARG A 202 -21.26 -0.19 -22.04
CA ARG A 202 -20.22 0.37 -22.92
C ARG A 202 -18.91 -0.40 -22.77
N GLU A 203 -18.51 -0.68 -21.54
CA GLU A 203 -17.30 -1.45 -21.23
C GLU A 203 -17.40 -2.88 -21.79
N ILE A 204 -18.50 -3.60 -21.51
CA ILE A 204 -18.73 -4.95 -22.07
C ILE A 204 -18.69 -4.91 -23.59
N LYS A 205 -19.40 -3.98 -24.23
CA LYS A 205 -19.41 -3.88 -25.69
C LYS A 205 -18.01 -3.64 -26.28
N ARG A 206 -17.16 -2.88 -25.57
CA ARG A 206 -15.84 -2.49 -26.07
C ARG A 206 -14.77 -3.55 -25.80
N TRP A 207 -14.82 -4.21 -24.66
CA TRP A 207 -13.70 -4.98 -24.11
C TRP A 207 -14.00 -6.45 -23.83
N GLN A 208 -15.25 -6.91 -23.89
CA GLN A 208 -15.58 -8.31 -23.65
C GLN A 208 -14.71 -9.26 -24.48
N GLY A 209 -14.04 -10.22 -23.81
CA GLY A 209 -13.17 -11.22 -24.44
C GLY A 209 -11.77 -10.71 -24.81
N THR A 210 -11.47 -9.42 -24.62
CA THR A 210 -10.12 -8.87 -24.80
C THR A 210 -9.18 -9.52 -23.81
N ASP A 211 -8.01 -9.98 -24.28
CA ASP A 211 -7.01 -10.69 -23.49
C ASP A 211 -7.55 -11.92 -22.73
N GLY A 212 -8.65 -12.52 -23.22
CA GLY A 212 -9.30 -13.65 -22.58
C GLY A 212 -10.12 -13.29 -21.33
N ILE A 213 -10.36 -12.00 -21.08
CA ILE A 213 -11.11 -11.51 -19.92
C ILE A 213 -12.60 -11.45 -20.23
N THR A 214 -13.41 -12.10 -19.39
CA THR A 214 -14.87 -12.00 -19.41
C THR A 214 -15.32 -10.94 -18.42
N MET A 215 -16.11 -9.98 -18.88
CA MET A 215 -16.68 -8.93 -18.03
C MET A 215 -18.09 -9.32 -17.57
N ASP A 216 -18.23 -9.62 -16.29
CA ASP A 216 -19.52 -9.86 -15.65
C ASP A 216 -19.53 -9.16 -14.28
N PHE A 217 -20.11 -7.97 -14.25
CA PHE A 217 -20.13 -7.14 -13.05
C PHE A 217 -20.92 -7.76 -11.90
N ASP A 218 -21.96 -8.55 -12.16
CA ASP A 218 -22.77 -9.17 -11.11
C ASP A 218 -22.02 -10.36 -10.50
N SER A 219 -21.35 -11.16 -11.35
CA SER A 219 -20.44 -12.20 -10.89
C SER A 219 -19.25 -11.63 -10.10
N GLU A 220 -18.70 -10.47 -10.50
CA GLU A 220 -17.63 -9.80 -9.72
C GLU A 220 -18.10 -9.34 -8.34
N ILE A 221 -19.31 -8.78 -8.21
CA ILE A 221 -19.87 -8.43 -6.90
C ILE A 221 -19.99 -9.67 -6.00
N ASN A 222 -20.48 -10.79 -6.53
CA ASN A 222 -20.62 -12.04 -5.78
C ASN A 222 -19.26 -12.62 -5.36
N TYR A 223 -18.28 -12.53 -6.25
CA TYR A 223 -16.90 -12.90 -5.96
C TYR A 223 -16.30 -12.06 -4.84
N MET A 224 -16.40 -10.72 -4.93
CA MET A 224 -15.90 -9.80 -3.91
C MET A 224 -16.60 -9.98 -2.56
N ASP A 225 -17.91 -10.25 -2.52
CA ASP A 225 -18.62 -10.56 -1.27
C ASP A 225 -17.98 -11.79 -0.58
N SER A 226 -17.84 -12.89 -1.33
CA SER A 226 -17.26 -14.14 -0.83
C SER A 226 -15.81 -13.95 -0.36
N TRP A 227 -15.00 -13.26 -1.16
CA TRP A 227 -13.61 -12.97 -0.85
C TRP A 227 -13.47 -12.10 0.41
N LEU A 228 -14.28 -11.04 0.54
CA LEU A 228 -14.29 -10.17 1.72
C LEU A 228 -14.66 -10.93 3.00
N ARG A 229 -15.65 -11.83 2.95
CA ARG A 229 -16.02 -12.64 4.12
C ARG A 229 -14.85 -13.48 4.61
N GLN A 230 -14.14 -14.12 3.69
CA GLN A 230 -12.96 -14.90 4.02
C GLN A 230 -11.85 -14.00 4.57
N ARG A 231 -11.57 -12.86 3.91
CA ARG A 231 -10.51 -11.95 4.33
C ARG A 231 -10.74 -11.39 5.74
N LEU A 232 -11.94 -10.89 6.00
CA LEU A 232 -12.29 -10.35 7.31
C LEU A 232 -12.21 -11.42 8.41
N LYS A 233 -12.69 -12.64 8.14
CA LYS A 233 -12.54 -13.77 9.07
C LYS A 233 -11.08 -14.08 9.39
N THR A 234 -10.18 -13.99 8.41
CA THR A 234 -8.74 -14.18 8.61
C THR A 234 -8.13 -13.07 9.44
N LEU A 235 -8.52 -11.82 9.22
CA LEU A 235 -8.01 -10.67 9.99
C LEU A 235 -8.60 -10.58 11.40
N ASP A 236 -9.76 -11.20 11.64
CA ASP A 236 -10.40 -11.30 12.96
C ASP A 236 -9.73 -12.36 13.87
N ALA A 237 -8.88 -13.26 13.32
CA ALA A 237 -8.26 -14.40 14.02
C ALA A 237 -6.91 -14.05 14.68
#